data_AF-A0A966WNB1-F1
#
_entry.id   AF-A0A966WNB1-F1
#
_cell.length_a   1.000
_cell.length_b   1.000
_cell.length_c   1.000
_cell.angle_alpha   90.00
_cell.angle_beta   90.00
_cell.angle_gamma   90.00
#
_symmetry.space_group_name_H-M   'P 1'
#
loop_
_entity.id
_entity.type
_entity.pdbx_description
1 polymer ?
#
loop_
_entity_poly.entity_id
_entity_poly.type
_entity_poly.pdbx_seq_one_letter_code
_entity_poly.pdbx_strand_id
1 'polypeptide(L)' 'RKTTPEDLLEELASREAFGRAAEVWEVANVMMFLASDYASYMTGEIVSVSSQHP' A
#
# COMPACT_ATOMS: atom_id res chain seq x y z
N ARG A 1 -8.36 5.13 17.10
CA ARG A 1 -7.27 5.59 17.99
C ARG A 1 -5.99 4.96 17.50
N LYS A 2 -5.04 5.73 16.97
CA LYS A 2 -3.72 5.16 16.61
C LYS A 2 -3.02 4.78 17.91
N THR A 3 -2.53 3.54 17.99
CA THR A 3 -1.83 3.04 19.18
C THR A 3 -0.34 3.39 19.16
N THR A 4 0.13 3.92 18.04
CA THR A 4 1.52 4.26 17.75
C THR A 4 1.81 5.69 18.20
N PRO A 5 2.97 5.96 18.83
CA PRO A 5 3.44 7.32 19.12
C PRO A 5 3.51 8.18 17.85
N GLU A 6 3.25 9.49 17.96
CA GLU A 6 3.22 10.40 16.81
C GLU A 6 4.60 10.54 16.16
N ASP A 7 5.66 10.70 16.95
CA ASP A 7 7.04 10.82 16.47
C ASP A 7 7.46 9.62 15.60
N LEU A 8 6.98 8.42 15.94
CA LEU A 8 7.24 7.21 15.16
C LEU A 8 6.44 7.20 13.85
N LEU A 9 5.23 7.76 13.83
CA LEU A 9 4.45 7.89 12.60
C LEU A 9 5.07 8.90 11.64
N GLU A 10 5.60 10.00 12.17
CA GLU A 10 6.33 11.01 11.39
C GLU A 10 7.64 10.45 10.81
N GLU A 11 8.41 9.71 11.61
CA GLU A 11 9.61 9.02 11.13
C GLU A 11 9.28 8.05 9.98
N LEU A 12 8.25 7.22 10.14
CA LEU A 12 7.82 6.29 9.10
C LEU A 12 7.35 7.01 7.84
N ALA A 13 6.56 8.07 7.99
CA ALA A 13 6.09 8.88 6.85
C ALA A 13 7.25 9.54 6.09
N SER A 14 8.31 9.97 6.78
CA SER A 14 9.51 10.56 6.15
C SER A 14 10.26 9.61 5.23
N ARG A 15 10.09 8.30 5.44
CA ARG A 15 10.71 7.22 4.65
C ARG A 15 9.85 6.80 3.45
N GLU A 16 8.60 7.27 3.38
CA GLU A 16 7.71 7.01 2.25
C GLU A 16 7.94 8.03 1.13
N ALA A 17 7.91 7.58 -0.12
CA ALA A 17 8.10 8.46 -1.27
C ALA A 17 7.08 9.62 -1.34
N PHE A 18 5.88 9.42 -0.79
CA PHE A 18 4.80 10.41 -0.77
C PHE A 18 4.72 11.19 0.55
N GLY A 19 5.64 10.98 1.50
CA GLY A 19 5.62 11.64 2.80
C GLY A 19 4.42 11.23 3.68
N ARG A 20 3.76 10.10 3.35
CA ARG A 20 2.61 9.56 4.07
C ARG A 20 2.50 8.05 3.86
N ALA A 21 1.79 7.39 4.76
CA ALA A 21 1.35 6.01 4.54
C ALA A 21 0.38 5.91 3.35
N ALA A 22 0.28 4.70 2.78
CA ALA A 22 -0.75 4.38 1.80
C ALA A 22 -2.15 4.56 2.41
N GLU A 23 -3.05 5.16 1.65
CA GLU A 23 -4.45 5.27 2.01
C GLU A 23 -5.16 3.95 1.74
N VAL A 24 -6.20 3.66 2.52
CA VAL A 24 -6.92 2.37 2.43
C VAL A 24 -7.47 2.12 1.03
N TRP A 25 -7.94 3.15 0.33
CA TRP A 25 -8.48 3.01 -1.02
C TRP A 25 -7.40 2.70 -2.07
N GLU A 26 -6.14 3.10 -1.85
CA GLU A 26 -5.04 2.83 -2.78
C GLU A 26 -4.77 1.33 -2.84
N VAL A 27 -4.82 0.66 -1.69
CA VAL A 27 -4.75 -0.81 -1.59
C VAL A 27 -6.03 -1.46 -2.11
N ALA A 28 -7.20 -0.91 -1.76
CA ALA A 28 -8.49 -1.45 -2.18
C ALA A 28 -8.66 -1.50 -3.70
N ASN A 29 -8.19 -0.47 -4.41
CA ASN A 29 -8.26 -0.43 -5.88
C ASN A 29 -7.43 -1.55 -6.52
N VAL A 30 -6.26 -1.88 -5.98
CA VAL A 30 -5.45 -3.00 -6.47
C VAL A 30 -6.15 -4.34 -6.18
N MET A 31 -6.77 -4.50 -5.01
CA MET A 31 -7.60 -5.69 -4.71
C MET A 31 -8.75 -5.83 -5.70
N MET A 32 -9.47 -4.73 -6.01
CA MET A 32 -10.56 -4.73 -6.98
C MET A 32 -10.07 -5.08 -8.40
N PHE A 33 -8.91 -4.55 -8.81
CA PHE A 33 -8.30 -4.89 -10.09
C PHE A 33 -7.96 -6.38 -10.18
N LEU A 34 -7.29 -6.94 -9.18
CA LEU A 34 -6.94 -8.36 -9.14
C LEU A 34 -8.15 -9.30 -9.10
N ALA A 35 -9.27 -8.85 -8.51
CA ALA A 35 -10.52 -9.59 -8.49
C ALA A 35 -11.36 -9.46 -9.77
N SER A 36 -10.95 -8.60 -10.71
CA SER A 36 -11.69 -8.32 -11.94
C SER A 36 -11.21 -9.18 -13.12
N ASP A 37 -12.00 -9.20 -14.19
CA ASP A 37 -11.64 -9.87 -15.45
C ASP A 37 -10.40 -9.28 -16.13
N TYR A 38 -9.97 -8.06 -15.76
CA TYR A 38 -8.73 -7.47 -16.28
C TYR A 38 -7.48 -8.22 -15.82
N ALA A 39 -7.59 -8.98 -14.73
CA ALA A 39 -6.52 -9.78 -14.16
C ALA A 39 -6.63 -11.28 -14.53
N SER A 40 -7.44 -11.64 -15.53
CA SER A 40 -7.81 -13.04 -15.83
C SER A 40 -6.63 -13.99 -16.11
N TYR A 41 -5.44 -13.45 -16.39
CA TYR A 41 -4.23 -14.24 -16.65
C TYR A 41 -3.08 -13.95 -15.67
N MET A 42 -3.36 -13.24 -14.57
CA MET A 42 -2.39 -12.99 -13.51
C MET A 42 -2.64 -13.94 -12.35
N THR A 43 -1.70 -14.85 -12.11
CA THR A 43 -1.78 -15.84 -11.03
C THR A 43 -0.39 -16.09 -10.45
N GLY A 44 -0.31 -16.29 -9.14
CA GLY A 44 0.96 -16.53 -8.43
C GLY A 44 1.84 -15.30 -8.22
N GLU A 45 1.39 -14.13 -8.66
CA GLU A 45 2.14 -12.87 -8.54
C GLU A 45 1.91 -12.17 -7.20
N ILE A 46 2.91 -11.41 -6.76
CA ILE A 46 2.85 -10.56 -5.57
C ILE A 46 2.95 -9.11 -6.03
N VAL A 47 1.87 -8.34 -5.85
CA VAL A 47 1.83 -6.92 -6.20
C VAL A 47 2.10 -6.07 -4.96
N SER A 48 3.24 -5.40 -4.92
CA SER A 48 3.58 -4.47 -3.84
C SER A 48 2.83 -3.14 -4.02
N VAL A 49 2.03 -2.77 -3.02
CA VAL A 49 1.39 -1.44 -2.93
C VAL A 49 2.13 -0.61 -1.88
N SER A 50 3.40 -0.34 -2.15
CA SER A 50 4.31 0.34 -1.22
C SER A 50 5.42 1.06 -1.98
N SER A 51 5.95 2.13 -1.40
CA SER A 51 7.15 2.80 -1.90
C SER A 51 8.47 2.16 -1.42
N GLN A 52 8.39 1.09 -0.62
CA GLN A 52 9.53 0.44 0.02
C GLN A 52 9.88 -0.94 -0.58
N HIS A 53 9.41 -1.25 -1.79
CA HIS A 53 9.78 -2.48 -2.48
C HIS A 53 11.21 -2.37 -3.06
N PRO A 54 12.06 -3.42 -2.97
CA PRO A 54 13.40 -3.42 -3.56
C PRO A 54 13.42 -3.26 -5.08
#